data_AF-A0A9D8NZT8-F1
#
_entry.id   AF-A0A9D8NZT8-F1
#
_cell.length_a   1.000
_cell.length_b   1.000
_cell.length_c   1.000
_cell.angle_alpha   90.00
_cell.angle_beta   90.00
_cell.angle_gamma   90.00
#
_symmetry.space_group_name_H-M   'P 1'
#
loop_
_entity.id
_entity.type
_entity.pdbx_description
1 polymer ?
#
loop_
_entity_poly.entity_id
_entity_poly.type
_entity_poly.pdbx_seq_one_letter_code
_entity_poly.pdbx_strand_id
1 'polypeptide(L)'
;MGRFGRGPRANSPAGTLPLQSRPMSIDLWWASGSAYSWRVLLALEHKRLTYNSHLLQLAFQEHKSPQMLAMNPRGRLPVLKHEDYVVFESVAILYYLDRKYPEPPIFGRTPEEAAVIVRVIEEFQAYTEPHIMGICRTLLGGGSNPGDEPPLSEDALTDAMHVVAREA
;
A
#
# COMPACT_ATOMS: atom_id res chain seq x y z
N MET A 1 73.09 16.86 18.39
CA MET A 1 72.09 15.79 18.63
C MET A 1 71.13 16.25 19.73
N GLY A 2 69.97 16.76 19.32
CA GLY A 2 69.03 17.46 20.20
C GLY A 2 68.10 16.53 20.98
N ARG A 3 67.82 16.89 22.24
CA ARG A 3 66.74 16.32 23.06
C ARG A 3 65.54 17.28 23.01
N PHE A 4 64.43 16.85 22.42
CA PHE A 4 63.15 17.55 22.47
C PHE A 4 62.23 16.92 23.53
N GLY A 5 61.62 17.79 24.35
CA GLY A 5 60.81 17.45 25.52
C GLY A 5 59.44 16.87 25.20
N ARG A 6 58.91 16.08 26.14
CA ARG A 6 57.53 15.60 26.17
C ARG A 6 56.65 16.65 26.87
N GLY A 7 55.73 17.27 26.13
CA GLY A 7 54.60 18.00 26.72
C GLY A 7 53.45 17.04 27.11
N PRO A 8 52.51 17.45 27.99
CA PRO A 8 51.40 16.61 28.42
C PRO A 8 50.35 16.48 27.32
N ARG A 9 49.81 15.27 27.13
CA ARG A 9 48.70 15.02 26.20
C ARG A 9 47.43 15.70 26.75
N ALA A 10 46.88 16.63 25.98
CA ALA A 10 45.56 17.19 26.22
C ALA A 10 44.50 16.09 26.07
N ASN A 11 43.64 15.97 27.08
CA ASN A 11 42.44 15.15 27.04
C ASN A 11 41.42 15.83 26.10
N SER A 12 41.15 15.23 24.94
CA SER A 12 40.03 15.65 24.08
C SER A 12 38.71 15.26 24.76
N PRO A 13 37.71 16.15 24.87
CA PRO A 13 36.40 15.76 25.38
C PRO A 13 35.72 14.83 24.37
N ALA A 14 35.12 13.76 24.89
CA ALA A 14 34.32 12.81 24.14
C ALA A 14 33.23 13.57 23.38
N GLY A 15 33.34 13.58 22.05
CA GLY A 15 32.29 14.11 21.18
C GLY A 15 31.03 13.25 21.38
N THR A 16 29.96 13.87 21.84
CA THR A 16 28.61 13.33 21.73
C THR A 16 28.35 13.03 20.26
N LEU A 17 28.30 11.75 19.90
CA LEU A 17 27.88 11.32 18.56
C LEU A 17 26.47 11.88 18.33
N PRO A 18 26.20 12.56 17.20
CA PRO A 18 24.85 12.98 16.87
C PRO A 18 23.96 11.74 16.83
N LEU A 19 22.78 11.79 17.48
CA LEU A 19 21.73 10.80 17.28
C LEU A 19 21.52 10.70 15.77
N GLN A 20 21.89 9.57 15.18
CA GLN A 20 21.57 9.28 13.80
C GLN A 20 20.04 9.29 13.72
N SER A 21 19.48 10.31 13.06
CA SER A 21 18.07 10.33 12.69
C SER A 21 17.82 9.08 11.87
N ARG A 22 17.12 8.11 12.46
CA ARG A 22 16.70 6.90 11.76
C ARG A 22 16.01 7.34 10.47
N PRO A 23 16.44 6.86 9.29
CA PRO A 23 15.73 7.19 8.06
C PRO A 23 14.28 6.70 8.22
N MET A 24 13.32 7.59 7.94
CA MET A 24 11.90 7.24 7.97
C MET A 24 11.67 6.09 6.98
N SER A 25 11.30 4.95 7.53
CA SER A 25 11.10 3.67 6.87
C SER A 25 9.63 3.49 6.53
N ILE A 26 9.38 3.26 5.24
CA ILE A 26 8.08 2.87 4.73
C ILE A 26 8.23 1.41 4.28
N ASP A 27 7.43 0.52 4.84
CA ASP A 27 7.32 -0.87 4.44
C ASP A 27 5.94 -1.11 3.80
N LEU A 28 5.92 -1.74 2.64
CA LEU A 28 4.69 -2.09 1.93
C LEU A 28 4.59 -3.60 1.74
N TRP A 29 3.58 -4.22 2.32
CA TRP A 29 3.19 -5.60 2.02
C TRP A 29 2.10 -5.61 0.96
N TRP A 30 2.32 -6.37 -0.11
CA TRP A 30 1.45 -6.38 -1.28
C TRP A 30 1.47 -7.73 -2.00
N ALA A 31 0.53 -7.96 -2.91
CA ALA A 31 0.46 -9.19 -3.69
C ALA A 31 0.34 -8.91 -5.19
N SER A 32 0.98 -9.74 -6.00
CA SER A 32 0.83 -9.70 -7.46
C SER A 32 -0.62 -9.98 -7.87
N GLY A 33 -1.10 -9.26 -8.88
CA GLY A 33 -2.48 -9.35 -9.38
C GLY A 33 -3.53 -8.62 -8.53
N SER A 34 -3.14 -7.99 -7.41
CA SER A 34 -4.05 -7.17 -6.61
C SER A 34 -4.08 -5.73 -7.13
N ALA A 35 -5.19 -5.32 -7.75
CA ALA A 35 -5.38 -3.94 -8.20
C ALA A 35 -5.25 -2.92 -7.04
N TYR A 36 -5.71 -3.29 -5.84
CA TYR A 36 -5.55 -2.48 -4.62
C TYR A 36 -4.09 -2.29 -4.23
N SER A 37 -3.26 -3.33 -4.40
CA SER A 37 -1.83 -3.26 -4.14
C SER A 37 -1.12 -2.36 -5.14
N TRP A 38 -1.42 -2.53 -6.43
CA TRP A 38 -0.86 -1.70 -7.49
C TRP A 38 -1.22 -0.22 -7.33
N ARG A 39 -2.41 0.08 -6.85
CA ARG A 39 -2.84 1.45 -6.51
C ARG A 39 -1.87 2.13 -5.53
N VAL A 40 -1.41 1.42 -4.49
CA VAL A 40 -0.46 1.96 -3.50
C VAL A 40 0.96 2.04 -4.04
N LEU A 41 1.39 1.04 -4.83
CA LEU A 41 2.68 1.09 -5.52
C LEU A 41 2.77 2.33 -6.41
N LEU A 42 1.76 2.54 -7.27
CA LEU A 42 1.68 3.73 -8.13
C LEU A 42 1.72 5.04 -7.34
N ALA A 43 1.06 5.08 -6.17
CA ALA A 43 1.08 6.26 -5.31
C ALA A 43 2.48 6.56 -4.73
N LEU A 44 3.20 5.53 -4.29
CA LEU A 44 4.56 5.66 -3.76
C LEU A 44 5.52 6.12 -4.86
N GLU A 45 5.42 5.54 -6.06
CA GLU A 45 6.21 5.95 -7.23
C GLU A 45 5.88 7.40 -7.66
N HIS A 46 4.59 7.74 -7.75
CA HIS A 46 4.13 9.09 -8.08
C HIS A 46 4.69 10.13 -7.10
N LYS A 47 4.68 9.80 -5.81
CA LYS A 47 5.24 10.65 -4.75
C LYS A 47 6.76 10.58 -4.61
N ARG A 48 7.43 9.70 -5.37
CA ARG A 48 8.88 9.47 -5.31
C ARG A 48 9.36 9.12 -3.89
N LEU A 49 8.55 8.34 -3.17
CA LEU A 49 8.89 7.88 -1.82
C LEU A 49 9.70 6.60 -1.91
N THR A 50 10.80 6.51 -1.15
CA THR A 50 11.54 5.25 -0.99
C THR A 50 10.82 4.36 0.01
N TYR A 51 10.66 3.09 -0.32
CA TYR A 51 10.00 2.10 0.53
C TYR A 51 10.64 0.71 0.36
N ASN A 52 10.50 -0.11 1.40
CA ASN A 52 10.82 -1.52 1.36
C ASN A 52 9.59 -2.29 0.84
N SER A 53 9.79 -3.04 -0.24
CA SER A 53 8.73 -3.80 -0.90
C SER A 53 8.72 -5.25 -0.43
N HIS A 54 7.61 -5.69 0.14
CA HIS A 54 7.39 -7.04 0.64
C HIS A 54 6.30 -7.73 -0.17
N LEU A 55 6.71 -8.43 -1.23
CA LEU A 55 5.78 -9.21 -2.06
C LEU A 55 5.39 -10.50 -1.34
N LEU A 56 4.08 -10.68 -1.11
CA LEU A 56 3.49 -11.86 -0.49
C LEU A 56 2.85 -12.79 -1.52
N GLN A 57 2.95 -14.08 -1.26
CA GLN A 57 2.40 -15.16 -2.06
C GLN A 57 1.01 -15.55 -1.55
N LEU A 58 -0.02 -15.23 -2.32
CA LEU A 58 -1.41 -15.54 -1.98
C LEU A 58 -1.68 -17.05 -1.96
N ALA A 59 -1.00 -17.82 -2.81
CA ALA A 59 -1.12 -19.28 -2.87
C ALA A 59 -0.73 -19.97 -1.56
N PHE A 60 0.23 -19.40 -0.81
CA PHE A 60 0.66 -19.88 0.50
C PHE A 60 -0.05 -19.19 1.67
N GLN A 61 -1.07 -18.37 1.38
CA GLN A 61 -1.82 -17.61 2.38
C GLN A 61 -0.95 -16.74 3.31
N GLU A 62 0.19 -16.22 2.83
CA GLU A 62 1.11 -15.41 3.65
C GLU A 62 0.45 -14.13 4.22
N HIS A 63 -0.52 -13.59 3.48
CA HIS A 63 -1.40 -12.49 3.89
C HIS A 63 -2.29 -12.80 5.12
N LYS A 64 -2.43 -14.07 5.50
CA LYS A 64 -3.12 -14.56 6.69
C LYS A 64 -2.15 -15.07 7.77
N SER A 65 -0.84 -14.84 7.62
CA SER A 65 0.12 -15.16 8.68
C SER A 65 -0.18 -14.38 9.98
N PRO A 66 0.22 -14.89 11.16
CA PRO A 66 0.00 -14.18 12.42
C PRO A 66 0.54 -12.74 12.42
N GLN A 67 1.69 -12.52 11.77
CA GLN A 67 2.28 -11.19 11.62
C GLN A 67 1.38 -10.26 10.79
N MET A 68 0.85 -10.74 9.66
CA MET A 68 -0.02 -9.94 8.80
C MET A 68 -1.38 -9.68 9.46
N LEU A 69 -1.94 -10.68 10.15
CA LEU A 69 -3.20 -10.53 10.88
C LEU A 69 -3.09 -9.56 12.07
N ALA A 70 -1.92 -9.49 12.71
CA ALA A 70 -1.66 -8.49 13.74
C ALA A 70 -1.66 -7.04 13.19
N MET A 71 -1.27 -6.85 11.92
CA MET A 71 -1.30 -5.54 11.26
C MET A 71 -2.66 -5.22 10.62
N ASN A 72 -3.27 -6.20 9.96
CA ASN A 72 -4.59 -6.11 9.35
C ASN A 72 -5.43 -7.33 9.73
N PRO A 73 -6.34 -7.21 10.70
CA PRO A 73 -7.21 -8.32 11.15
C PRO A 73 -8.11 -8.90 10.05
N ARG A 74 -8.32 -8.17 8.95
CA ARG A 74 -9.08 -8.68 7.79
C ARG A 74 -8.27 -9.66 6.94
N GLY A 75 -6.95 -9.74 7.15
CA GLY A 75 -6.06 -10.57 6.34
C GLY A 75 -6.13 -10.18 4.86
N ARG A 76 -6.13 -8.88 4.55
CA ARG A 76 -6.16 -8.35 3.18
C ARG A 76 -4.93 -7.49 2.90
N LEU A 77 -4.63 -7.32 1.62
CA LEU A 77 -3.54 -6.50 1.12
C LEU A 77 -4.09 -5.36 0.24
N PRO A 78 -3.41 -4.22 0.15
CA PRO A 78 -2.11 -3.90 0.75
C PRO A 78 -2.15 -3.51 2.24
N VAL A 79 -0.98 -3.58 2.88
CA VAL A 79 -0.71 -3.00 4.22
C VAL A 79 0.55 -2.15 4.11
N LEU A 80 0.48 -0.90 4.58
CA LEU A 80 1.63 0.00 4.66
C LEU A 80 1.95 0.28 6.12
N LYS A 81 3.23 0.14 6.48
CA LYS A 81 3.76 0.55 7.78
C LYS A 81 4.73 1.70 7.55
N HIS A 82 4.52 2.80 8.26
CA HIS A 82 5.43 3.94 8.27
C HIS A 82 5.89 4.15 9.71
N GLU A 83 7.16 3.81 9.99
CA GLU A 83 7.67 3.67 11.35
C GLU A 83 6.77 2.73 12.17
N ASP A 84 6.21 3.18 13.29
CA ASP A 84 5.33 2.36 14.14
C ASP A 84 3.85 2.41 13.74
N TYR A 85 3.50 3.23 12.75
CA TYR A 85 2.11 3.41 12.32
C TYR A 85 1.76 2.46 11.17
N VAL A 86 0.68 1.70 11.35
CA VAL A 86 0.15 0.77 10.33
C VAL A 86 -1.13 1.32 9.74
N VAL A 87 -1.25 1.29 8.42
CA VAL A 87 -2.46 1.62 7.67
C VAL A 87 -2.74 0.55 6.62
N PHE A 88 -4.00 0.17 6.50
CA PHE A 88 -4.50 -0.81 5.54
C PHE A 88 -5.80 -0.28 4.90
N GLU A 89 -6.27 -0.93 3.84
CA GLU A 89 -7.22 -0.41 2.84
C GLU A 89 -6.56 0.61 1.90
N SER A 90 -6.56 0.32 0.59
CA SER A 90 -5.73 1.05 -0.39
C SER A 90 -6.04 2.54 -0.50
N VAL A 91 -7.31 2.94 -0.39
CA VAL A 91 -7.74 4.36 -0.42
C VAL A 91 -7.35 5.08 0.87
N ALA A 92 -7.42 4.40 2.03
CA ALA A 92 -6.93 4.97 3.28
C ALA A 92 -5.42 5.18 3.27
N ILE A 93 -4.66 4.25 2.65
CA ILE A 93 -3.21 4.41 2.46
C ILE A 93 -2.91 5.60 1.54
N LEU A 94 -3.61 5.73 0.41
CA LEU A 94 -3.49 6.91 -0.48
C LEU A 94 -3.73 8.20 0.30
N TYR A 95 -4.82 8.27 1.07
CA TYR A 95 -5.16 9.44 1.87
C TYR A 95 -4.08 9.75 2.90
N TYR A 96 -3.58 8.74 3.62
CA TYR A 96 -2.47 8.89 4.55
C TYR A 96 -1.22 9.47 3.87
N LEU A 97 -0.82 8.91 2.74
CA LEU A 97 0.34 9.36 1.98
C LEU A 97 0.14 10.80 1.48
N ASP A 98 -1.05 11.16 1.03
CA ASP A 98 -1.35 12.50 0.53
C ASP A 98 -1.33 13.56 1.64
N ARG A 99 -1.84 13.22 2.83
CA ARG A 99 -1.77 14.11 4.00
C ARG A 99 -0.35 14.24 4.56
N LYS A 100 0.45 13.17 4.53
CA LYS A 100 1.83 13.16 5.03
C LYS A 100 2.81 13.82 4.07
N TYR A 101 2.57 13.65 2.77
CA TYR A 101 3.41 14.16 1.68
C TYR A 101 2.53 14.90 0.66
N PRO A 102 2.24 16.19 0.88
CA PRO A 102 1.26 16.93 0.06
C PRO A 102 1.61 17.09 -1.42
N GLU A 103 2.90 16.95 -1.77
CA GLU A 103 3.37 17.14 -3.15
C GLU A 103 4.08 15.88 -3.67
N PRO A 104 3.78 15.44 -4.89
CA PRO A 104 2.65 15.83 -5.74
C PRO A 104 1.29 15.33 -5.17
N PRO A 105 0.18 16.07 -5.38
CA PRO A 105 -1.13 15.72 -4.82
C PRO A 105 -1.79 14.54 -5.54
N ILE A 106 -2.41 13.64 -4.78
CA ILE A 106 -3.20 12.50 -5.27
C ILE A 106 -4.68 12.88 -5.39
N PHE A 107 -5.22 13.60 -4.40
CA PHE A 107 -6.63 13.98 -4.36
C PHE A 107 -6.87 15.42 -4.87
N GLY A 108 -6.01 15.91 -5.76
CA GLY A 108 -6.10 17.28 -6.27
C GLY A 108 -5.66 18.35 -5.26
N ARG A 109 -5.78 19.61 -5.66
CA ARG A 109 -5.34 20.80 -4.92
C ARG A 109 -6.49 21.56 -4.27
N THR A 110 -7.72 21.36 -4.73
CA THR A 110 -8.90 22.04 -4.20
C THR A 110 -9.91 21.05 -3.62
N PRO A 111 -10.82 21.51 -2.73
CA PRO A 111 -11.91 20.67 -2.22
C PRO A 111 -12.80 20.10 -3.34
N GLU A 112 -13.02 20.85 -4.42
CA GLU A 112 -13.83 20.42 -5.56
C GLU A 112 -13.15 19.29 -6.33
N GLU A 113 -11.84 19.41 -6.60
CA GLU A 113 -11.06 18.34 -7.23
C GLU A 113 -11.05 17.08 -6.35
N ALA A 114 -10.82 17.24 -5.05
CA ALA A 114 -10.85 16.13 -4.10
C ALA A 114 -12.22 15.44 -4.05
N ALA A 115 -13.31 16.22 -4.04
CA ALA A 115 -14.67 15.70 -4.03
C ALA A 115 -14.96 14.88 -5.30
N VAL A 116 -14.54 15.36 -6.48
CA VAL A 116 -14.70 14.61 -7.73
C VAL A 116 -13.90 13.31 -7.71
N ILE A 117 -12.64 13.35 -7.27
CA ILE A 117 -11.77 12.16 -7.22
C ILE A 117 -12.34 11.12 -6.26
N VAL A 118 -12.71 11.52 -5.04
CA VAL A 118 -13.28 10.62 -4.04
C VAL A 118 -14.62 10.06 -4.52
N ARG A 119 -15.50 10.89 -5.08
CA ARG A 119 -16.78 10.40 -5.63
C ARG A 119 -16.56 9.32 -6.67
N VAL A 120 -15.65 9.51 -7.63
CA VAL A 120 -15.36 8.53 -8.70
C VAL A 120 -14.80 7.23 -8.13
N ILE A 121 -13.94 7.31 -7.10
CA ILE A 121 -13.45 6.12 -6.39
C ILE A 121 -14.61 5.35 -5.76
N GLU A 122 -15.47 6.05 -5.02
CA GLU A 122 -16.60 5.43 -4.32
C GLU A 122 -17.66 4.87 -5.30
N GLU A 123 -17.95 5.57 -6.40
CA GLU A 123 -18.84 5.09 -7.47
C GLU A 123 -18.31 3.79 -8.09
N PHE A 124 -17.02 3.75 -8.44
CA PHE A 124 -16.40 2.54 -8.96
C PHE A 124 -16.49 1.39 -7.96
N GLN A 125 -16.17 1.63 -6.68
CA GLN A 125 -16.16 0.59 -5.65
C GLN A 125 -17.57 0.08 -5.33
N ALA A 126 -18.58 0.95 -5.38
CA ALA A 126 -19.97 0.59 -5.09
C ALA A 126 -20.66 -0.13 -6.25
N TYR A 127 -20.46 0.36 -7.49
CA TYR A 127 -21.31 -0.03 -8.63
C TYR A 127 -20.59 -0.87 -9.68
N THR A 128 -19.27 -0.78 -9.79
CA THR A 128 -18.51 -1.44 -10.87
C THR A 128 -17.65 -2.58 -10.36
N GLU A 129 -16.95 -2.37 -9.25
CA GLU A 129 -15.97 -3.29 -8.67
C GLU A 129 -16.53 -4.69 -8.37
N PRO A 130 -17.74 -4.86 -7.77
CA PRO A 130 -18.29 -6.19 -7.51
C PRO A 130 -18.49 -7.02 -8.78
N HIS A 131 -18.92 -6.37 -9.87
CA HIS A 131 -19.14 -7.02 -11.16
C HIS A 131 -17.83 -7.37 -11.85
N ILE A 132 -16.85 -6.46 -11.86
CA ILE A 132 -15.51 -6.74 -12.38
C ILE A 132 -14.88 -7.90 -11.61
N MET A 133 -14.95 -7.90 -10.27
CA MET A 133 -14.39 -8.99 -9.47
C MET A 133 -15.09 -10.32 -9.73
N GLY A 134 -16.42 -10.32 -9.93
CA GLY A 134 -17.18 -11.49 -10.35
C GLY A 134 -16.72 -12.05 -11.69
N ILE A 135 -16.54 -11.17 -12.69
CA ILE A 135 -16.02 -11.53 -14.03
C ILE A 135 -14.60 -12.11 -13.91
N CYS A 136 -13.68 -11.37 -13.28
CA CYS A 136 -12.29 -11.79 -13.12
C CYS A 136 -12.18 -13.13 -12.42
N ARG A 137 -12.93 -13.33 -11.33
CA ARG A 137 -12.96 -14.60 -10.59
C ARG A 137 -13.42 -15.75 -11.50
N THR A 138 -14.50 -15.56 -12.24
CA THR A 138 -15.06 -16.58 -13.14
C THR A 138 -14.10 -16.95 -14.26
N LEU A 139 -13.46 -15.95 -14.88
CA LEU A 139 -12.57 -16.17 -16.03
C LEU A 139 -11.16 -16.63 -15.66
N LEU A 140 -10.63 -16.19 -14.52
CA LEU A 140 -9.27 -16.51 -14.08
C LEU A 140 -9.20 -17.76 -13.19
N GLY A 141 -10.28 -18.54 -13.10
CA GLY A 141 -10.34 -19.76 -12.30
C GLY A 141 -10.34 -19.53 -10.77
N GLY A 142 -10.68 -18.32 -10.34
CA GLY A 142 -10.97 -18.03 -8.93
C GLY A 142 -12.27 -18.70 -8.47
N GLY A 143 -12.47 -18.86 -7.16
CA GLY A 143 -13.61 -19.64 -6.62
C GLY A 143 -13.27 -21.10 -6.28
N SER A 144 -12.03 -21.51 -6.54
CA SER A 144 -11.55 -22.88 -6.26
C SER A 144 -11.18 -23.10 -4.78
N ASN A 145 -11.01 -22.03 -4.00
CA ASN A 145 -10.61 -22.13 -2.60
C ASN A 145 -11.83 -22.16 -1.65
N PRO A 146 -11.73 -22.87 -0.52
CA PRO A 146 -12.79 -22.87 0.49
C PRO A 146 -13.09 -21.46 1.00
N GLY A 147 -14.34 -21.03 0.84
CA GLY A 147 -14.84 -19.72 1.30
C GLY A 147 -14.92 -18.64 0.23
N ASP A 148 -14.44 -18.90 -0.99
CA ASP A 148 -14.69 -18.01 -2.13
C ASP A 148 -16.14 -18.16 -2.62
N GLU A 149 -16.75 -17.07 -3.11
CA GLU A 149 -18.02 -17.18 -3.82
C GLU A 149 -17.85 -18.00 -5.10
N PRO A 150 -18.86 -18.79 -5.51
CA PRO A 150 -18.78 -19.60 -6.72
C PRO A 150 -18.63 -18.74 -7.98
N PRO A 151 -18.08 -19.29 -9.07
CA PRO A 151 -18.09 -18.65 -10.39
C PRO A 151 -19.50 -18.27 -10.84
N LEU A 152 -19.61 -17.18 -11.60
CA LEU A 152 -20.87 -16.75 -12.21
C LEU A 152 -21.32 -17.76 -13.27
N SER A 153 -22.63 -17.97 -13.39
CA SER A 153 -23.21 -18.62 -14.56
C SER A 153 -22.95 -17.80 -15.83
N GLU A 154 -23.04 -18.42 -17.01
CA GLU A 154 -22.86 -17.74 -18.30
C GLU A 154 -23.77 -16.49 -18.47
N ASP A 155 -25.05 -16.60 -18.12
CA ASP A 155 -25.98 -15.47 -18.18
C ASP A 155 -25.55 -14.34 -17.21
N ALA A 156 -25.29 -14.67 -15.95
CA ALA A 156 -24.81 -13.71 -14.95
C ALA A 156 -23.45 -13.08 -15.31
N LEU A 157 -22.58 -13.81 -16.02
CA LEU A 157 -21.31 -13.28 -16.54
C LEU A 157 -21.57 -12.23 -17.62
N THR A 158 -22.45 -12.54 -18.58
CA THR A 158 -22.91 -11.61 -19.62
C THR A 158 -23.54 -10.36 -19.00
N ASP A 159 -24.44 -10.53 -18.03
CA ASP A 159 -25.09 -9.43 -17.32
C ASP A 159 -24.08 -8.54 -16.59
N ALA A 160 -23.11 -9.16 -15.90
CA ALA A 160 -22.04 -8.42 -15.24
C ALA A 160 -21.21 -7.61 -16.24
N MET A 161 -20.89 -8.16 -17.41
CA MET A 161 -20.19 -7.42 -18.47
C MET A 161 -21.00 -6.22 -18.96
N HIS A 162 -22.32 -6.39 -19.12
CA HIS A 162 -23.21 -5.29 -19.48
C HIS A 162 -23.32 -4.21 -18.40
N VAL A 163 -23.30 -4.57 -17.11
CA VAL A 163 -23.26 -3.59 -16.02
C VAL A 163 -21.96 -2.78 -16.11
N VAL A 164 -20.80 -3.45 -16.20
CA VAL A 164 -19.50 -2.78 -16.28
C VAL A 164 -19.43 -1.83 -17.48
N ALA A 165 -19.99 -2.23 -18.64
CA ALA A 165 -20.02 -1.39 -19.83
C ALA A 165 -20.92 -0.15 -19.71
N ARG A 166 -21.90 -0.13 -18.80
CA ARG A 166 -22.77 1.05 -18.58
C ARG A 166 -22.17 2.05 -17.59
N GLU A 167 -21.34 1.57 -16.67
CA GLU A 167 -20.70 2.39 -15.63
C GLU A 167 -19.34 2.96 -16.05
N ALA A 168 -18.81 2.57 -17.22
CA ALA A 168 -17.52 3.01 -17.78
C ALA A 168 -17.68 4.17 -18.78
#